data_AF-A0AAP0EMF2-F1
#
_entry.id   AF-A0AAP0EMF2-F1
#
_cell.length_a   1.000
_cell.length_b   1.000
_cell.length_c   1.000
_cell.angle_alpha   90.00
_cell.angle_beta   90.00
_cell.angle_gamma   90.00
#
_symmetry.space_group_name_H-M   'P 1'
#
loop_
_entity.id
_entity.type
_entity.pdbx_description
1 polymer ?
#
loop_
_entity_poly.entity_id
_entity_poly.type
_entity_poly.pdbx_seq_one_letter_code
_entity_poly.pdbx_strand_id
1 'polypeptide(L)'
;MAFFISKATISTFINSLLLAFIICSSSDFGLLQRVTSLGINYGQVGNNLPAPEKVIALLTSLKINRTRIYDTNPQVLTAFANSGIDLIVTVENEMLSTIIDPQQALNWVLTNIKPYFPSTRITGIAVGNEIFTTNDMNLIANVVPAMVSIHGALVQLGLDSFIKVSTANSLAVLENSYPPSAGSFKGEMVGIMSQFLQFLYSTKAPFWINAYPYFAYKDDPNKVSLNYVLFNPNPGMDDPFTKLHYDNMMYAQVDAVIFAMARMGFNGIEVRFPKLGGHQKVMLTKSAQPLKMLLFITTIC
;
A
#
# COMPACT_ATOMS: atom_id res chain seq x y z
N MET A 1 65.65 -13.70 24.11
CA MET A 1 65.22 -12.29 23.96
C MET A 1 63.71 -12.27 24.12
N ALA A 2 63.21 -12.01 25.33
CA ALA A 2 61.78 -12.05 25.62
C ALA A 2 61.16 -10.70 25.23
N PHE A 3 60.24 -10.72 24.25
CA PHE A 3 59.49 -9.53 23.84
C PHE A 3 58.50 -9.15 24.95
N PHE A 4 58.83 -8.10 25.71
CA PHE A 4 57.89 -7.44 26.61
C PHE A 4 56.92 -6.60 25.78
N ILE A 5 55.73 -7.13 25.50
CA ILE A 5 54.63 -6.35 24.95
C ILE A 5 54.04 -5.53 26.10
N SER A 6 54.12 -4.21 26.01
CA SER A 6 53.57 -3.29 27.01
C SER A 6 52.06 -3.49 27.16
N LYS A 7 51.55 -3.41 28.40
CA LYS A 7 50.10 -3.40 28.68
C LYS A 7 49.35 -2.35 27.85
N ALA A 8 50.01 -1.24 27.50
CA ALA A 8 49.43 -0.21 26.64
C ALA A 8 49.20 -0.70 25.20
N THR A 9 50.10 -1.51 24.65
CA THR A 9 50.00 -2.10 23.30
C THR A 9 48.91 -3.17 23.23
N ILE A 10 48.68 -3.91 24.32
CA ILE A 10 47.58 -4.87 24.43
C ILE A 10 46.23 -4.14 24.51
N SER A 11 46.17 -3.04 25.28
CA SER A 11 44.95 -2.23 25.41
C SER A 11 44.55 -1.54 24.10
N THR A 12 45.51 -1.00 23.34
CA THR A 12 45.22 -0.41 22.03
C THR A 12 44.79 -1.46 21.01
N PHE A 13 45.36 -2.67 21.04
CA PHE A 13 44.94 -3.77 20.18
C PHE A 13 43.52 -4.24 20.50
N ILE A 14 43.16 -4.38 21.78
CA ILE A 14 41.81 -4.75 22.23
C ILE A 14 40.79 -3.67 21.85
N ASN A 15 41.10 -2.39 22.05
CA ASN A 15 40.23 -1.28 21.64
C ASN A 15 40.03 -1.20 20.13
N SER A 16 41.06 -1.52 19.35
CA SER A 16 40.97 -1.58 17.88
C SER A 16 40.08 -2.74 17.42
N LEU A 17 40.15 -3.89 18.10
CA LEU A 17 39.32 -5.06 17.82
C LEU A 17 37.85 -4.82 18.20
N LEU A 18 37.60 -4.14 19.33
CA LEU A 18 36.26 -3.72 19.75
C LEU A 18 35.64 -2.71 18.79
N LEU A 19 36.42 -1.74 18.30
CA LEU A 19 35.94 -0.76 17.32
C LEU A 19 35.63 -1.42 15.97
N ALA A 20 36.46 -2.38 15.53
CA ALA A 20 36.18 -3.18 14.34
C ALA A 20 34.93 -4.06 14.50
N PHE A 21 34.69 -4.61 15.69
CA PHE A 21 33.48 -5.38 16.00
C PHE A 21 32.22 -4.50 15.98
N ILE A 22 32.30 -3.27 16.53
CA ILE A 22 31.21 -2.28 16.49
C ILE A 22 30.92 -1.86 15.04
N ILE A 23 31.95 -1.62 14.23
CA ILE A 23 31.81 -1.25 12.82
C ILE A 23 31.21 -2.41 12.00
N CYS A 24 31.63 -3.67 12.25
CA CYS A 24 31.02 -4.86 11.63
C CYS A 24 29.59 -5.15 12.12
N SER A 25 29.21 -4.72 13.33
CA SER A 25 27.81 -4.77 13.79
C SER A 25 26.95 -3.62 13.26
N SER A 26 27.57 -2.57 12.70
CA SER A 26 26.89 -1.42 12.10
C SER A 26 26.72 -1.50 10.57
N SER A 27 27.30 -2.52 9.94
CA SER A 27 26.88 -2.92 8.60
C SER A 27 25.54 -3.64 8.69
N ASP A 28 24.45 -2.90 8.46
CA ASP A 28 23.13 -3.41 8.10
C ASP A 28 23.24 -4.29 6.84
N PHE A 29 23.76 -5.50 7.02
CA PHE A 29 23.71 -6.56 6.04
C PHE A 29 22.26 -7.04 5.96
N GLY A 30 21.52 -6.48 5.02
CA GLY A 30 20.29 -7.02 4.44
C GLY A 30 19.34 -7.66 5.45
N LEU A 31 18.65 -6.84 6.24
CA LEU A 31 17.50 -7.31 7.01
C LEU A 31 16.52 -7.95 6.01
N LEU A 32 16.32 -9.27 6.10
CA LEU A 32 15.25 -9.96 5.40
C LEU A 32 13.95 -9.22 5.74
N GLN A 33 13.45 -8.40 4.82
CA GLN A 33 12.17 -7.73 4.98
C GLN A 33 11.10 -8.81 4.78
N ARG A 34 10.84 -9.58 5.84
CA ARG A 34 9.72 -10.50 5.91
C ARG A 34 8.48 -9.67 5.60
N VAL A 35 7.63 -10.12 4.68
CA VAL A 35 6.29 -9.55 4.50
C VAL A 35 5.64 -9.51 5.88
N THR A 36 5.54 -8.32 6.47
CA THR A 36 5.11 -8.17 7.87
C THR A 36 3.60 -8.35 8.01
N SER A 37 2.88 -8.34 6.88
CA SER A 37 1.43 -8.50 6.81
C SER A 37 0.96 -8.76 5.38
N LEU A 38 -0.04 -9.65 5.26
CA LEU A 38 -0.79 -9.93 4.03
C LEU A 38 -2.25 -9.52 4.25
N GLY A 39 -2.85 -8.92 3.22
CA GLY A 39 -4.27 -8.61 3.19
C GLY A 39 -5.02 -9.38 2.10
N ILE A 40 -6.35 -9.34 2.15
CA ILE A 40 -7.25 -9.75 1.06
C ILE A 40 -8.38 -8.71 0.94
N ASN A 41 -8.92 -8.54 -0.27
CA ASN A 41 -10.17 -7.81 -0.46
C ASN A 41 -11.36 -8.74 -0.15
N TYR A 42 -12.23 -8.36 0.76
CA TYR A 42 -13.49 -9.04 1.03
C TYR A 42 -14.60 -8.42 0.17
N GLY A 43 -14.75 -8.95 -1.05
CA GLY A 43 -15.85 -8.62 -1.94
C GLY A 43 -17.17 -9.21 -1.46
N GLN A 44 -18.24 -8.44 -1.53
CA GLN A 44 -19.58 -8.82 -1.05
C GLN A 44 -20.63 -8.94 -2.16
N VAL A 45 -20.22 -8.77 -3.42
CA VAL A 45 -21.07 -8.97 -4.59
C VAL A 45 -21.05 -10.45 -4.98
N GLY A 46 -22.05 -11.19 -4.50
CA GLY A 46 -22.24 -12.61 -4.78
C GLY A 46 -23.48 -13.14 -4.06
N ASN A 47 -24.09 -14.21 -4.57
CA ASN A 47 -25.35 -14.75 -4.04
C ASN A 47 -25.19 -15.98 -3.12
N ASN A 48 -23.97 -16.45 -2.93
CA ASN A 48 -23.63 -17.65 -2.16
C ASN A 48 -22.43 -17.46 -1.23
N LEU A 49 -22.16 -16.21 -0.85
CA LEU A 49 -21.01 -15.86 -0.02
C LEU A 49 -21.18 -16.34 1.43
N PRO A 50 -20.10 -16.77 2.09
CA PRO A 50 -20.13 -17.15 3.49
C PRO A 50 -20.46 -15.95 4.40
N ALA A 51 -21.09 -16.24 5.54
CA ALA A 51 -21.33 -15.24 6.59
C ALA A 51 -20.00 -14.66 7.13
N PRO A 52 -19.99 -13.40 7.62
CA PRO A 52 -18.77 -12.73 8.06
C PRO A 52 -17.93 -13.51 9.09
N GLU A 53 -18.56 -14.26 10.00
CA GLU A 53 -17.87 -15.08 11.00
C GLU A 53 -17.05 -16.21 10.36
N LYS A 54 -17.57 -16.82 9.29
CA LYS A 54 -16.85 -17.82 8.51
C LYS A 54 -15.70 -17.19 7.72
N VAL A 55 -15.87 -15.96 7.26
CA VAL A 55 -14.79 -15.19 6.60
C VAL A 55 -13.67 -14.91 7.58
N ILE A 56 -13.98 -14.49 8.82
CA ILE A 56 -12.96 -14.28 9.88
C ILE A 56 -12.20 -15.57 10.16
N ALA A 57 -12.90 -16.70 10.29
CA ALA A 57 -12.28 -18.01 10.49
C ALA A 57 -11.36 -18.39 9.32
N LEU A 58 -11.79 -18.14 8.08
CA LEU A 58 -10.98 -18.37 6.88
C LEU A 58 -9.72 -17.50 6.87
N LEU A 59 -9.85 -16.19 7.08
CA LEU A 59 -8.72 -15.25 7.14
C LEU A 59 -7.71 -15.68 8.21
N THR A 60 -8.21 -16.04 9.39
CA THR A 60 -7.39 -16.52 10.51
C THR A 60 -6.64 -17.80 10.15
N SER A 61 -7.31 -18.77 9.52
CA SER A 61 -6.70 -20.04 9.09
C SER A 61 -5.56 -19.84 8.07
N LEU A 62 -5.67 -18.80 7.24
CA LEU A 62 -4.68 -18.40 6.25
C LEU A 62 -3.61 -17.44 6.81
N LYS A 63 -3.67 -17.11 8.11
CA LYS A 63 -2.80 -16.13 8.77
C LYS A 63 -2.86 -14.74 8.13
N ILE A 64 -4.03 -14.38 7.61
CA ILE A 64 -4.31 -13.08 7.00
C ILE A 64 -4.89 -12.19 8.09
N ASN A 65 -4.20 -11.09 8.35
CA ASN A 65 -4.50 -10.18 9.46
C ASN A 65 -5.01 -8.82 8.98
N ARG A 66 -5.21 -8.63 7.68
CA ARG A 66 -5.79 -7.41 7.10
C ARG A 66 -6.83 -7.74 6.07
N THR A 67 -7.88 -6.94 5.98
CA THR A 67 -8.85 -7.04 4.89
C THR A 67 -9.38 -5.67 4.49
N ARG A 68 -9.93 -5.58 3.28
CA ARG A 68 -10.63 -4.40 2.78
C ARG A 68 -12.05 -4.78 2.37
N ILE A 69 -13.02 -3.97 2.78
CA ILE A 69 -14.39 -3.98 2.22
C ILE A 69 -14.61 -2.73 1.38
N TYR A 70 -15.57 -2.80 0.45
CA TYR A 70 -15.87 -1.76 -0.53
C TYR A 70 -17.03 -0.85 -0.13
N ASP A 71 -17.49 -0.97 1.12
CA ASP A 71 -18.57 -0.21 1.72
C ASP A 71 -18.30 -0.05 3.24
N THR A 72 -19.33 0.29 4.01
CA THR A 72 -19.35 0.21 5.48
C THR A 72 -20.44 -0.73 6.01
N ASN A 73 -20.50 -1.97 5.50
CA ASN A 73 -21.52 -2.94 5.87
C ASN A 73 -21.58 -3.22 7.40
N PRO A 74 -22.70 -2.89 8.08
CA PRO A 74 -22.86 -3.09 9.53
C PRO A 74 -22.67 -4.53 10.01
N GLN A 75 -23.08 -5.53 9.22
CA GLN A 75 -22.97 -6.93 9.60
C GLN A 75 -21.50 -7.35 9.64
N VAL A 76 -20.70 -6.93 8.65
CA VAL A 76 -19.26 -7.18 8.63
C VAL A 76 -18.58 -6.43 9.77
N LEU A 77 -18.87 -5.13 9.92
CA LEU A 77 -18.26 -4.30 10.96
C LEU A 77 -18.56 -4.82 12.37
N THR A 78 -19.77 -5.34 12.60
CA THR A 78 -20.15 -5.96 13.88
C THR A 78 -19.42 -7.29 14.08
N ALA A 79 -19.41 -8.17 13.08
CA ALA A 79 -18.79 -9.49 13.21
C ALA A 79 -17.27 -9.42 13.41
N PHE A 80 -16.60 -8.42 12.81
CA PHE A 80 -15.15 -8.23 12.94
C PHE A 80 -14.72 -7.66 14.29
N ALA A 81 -15.66 -7.32 15.18
CA ALA A 81 -15.34 -6.85 16.52
C ALA A 81 -14.51 -7.88 17.28
N ASN A 82 -13.39 -7.43 17.87
CA ASN A 82 -12.44 -8.23 18.62
C ASN A 82 -11.78 -9.38 17.84
N SER A 83 -11.91 -9.42 16.50
CA SER A 83 -11.28 -10.45 15.64
C SER A 83 -9.76 -10.30 15.56
N GLY A 84 -9.23 -9.12 15.87
CA GLY A 84 -7.80 -8.80 15.72
C GLY A 84 -7.35 -8.50 14.28
N ILE A 85 -8.25 -8.60 13.29
CA ILE A 85 -7.98 -8.32 11.87
C ILE A 85 -8.12 -6.81 11.60
N ASP A 86 -7.12 -6.19 10.99
CA ASP A 86 -7.20 -4.79 10.55
C ASP A 86 -8.15 -4.68 9.35
N LEU A 87 -9.02 -3.67 9.36
CA LEU A 87 -10.01 -3.42 8.31
C LEU A 87 -9.77 -2.06 7.65
N ILE A 88 -9.77 -2.05 6.31
CA ILE A 88 -9.97 -0.85 5.50
C ILE A 88 -11.42 -0.86 5.00
N VAL A 89 -12.15 0.23 5.24
CA VAL A 89 -13.51 0.44 4.72
C VAL A 89 -13.46 1.44 3.57
N THR A 90 -14.53 1.52 2.78
CA THR A 90 -14.56 2.42 1.61
C THR A 90 -15.77 3.36 1.70
N VAL A 91 -15.56 4.65 1.47
CA VAL A 91 -16.64 5.59 1.10
C VAL A 91 -16.94 5.34 -0.37
N GLU A 92 -18.18 4.99 -0.69
CA GLU A 92 -18.63 4.66 -2.03
C GLU A 92 -18.53 5.88 -2.96
N ASN A 93 -18.28 5.63 -4.26
CA ASN A 93 -17.98 6.69 -5.24
C ASN A 93 -19.11 7.74 -5.33
N GLU A 94 -20.36 7.29 -5.28
CA GLU A 94 -21.57 8.09 -5.32
C GLU A 94 -21.73 9.04 -4.12
N MET A 95 -21.06 8.77 -3.00
CA MET A 95 -21.14 9.60 -1.79
C MET A 95 -20.20 10.81 -1.84
N LEU A 96 -19.21 10.84 -2.75
CA LEU A 96 -18.15 11.84 -2.77
C LEU A 96 -18.70 13.27 -2.84
N SER A 97 -19.72 13.52 -3.66
CA SER A 97 -20.36 14.85 -3.79
C SER A 97 -21.07 15.32 -2.52
N THR A 98 -21.49 14.40 -1.66
CA THR A 98 -22.09 14.71 -0.36
C THR A 98 -21.02 14.89 0.71
N ILE A 99 -19.97 14.07 0.67
CA ILE A 99 -18.90 14.03 1.67
C ILE A 99 -17.93 15.21 1.57
N ILE A 100 -17.94 15.96 0.46
CA ILE A 100 -17.20 17.23 0.40
C ILE A 100 -17.65 18.21 1.51
N ASP A 101 -18.90 18.13 1.98
CA ASP A 101 -19.40 18.92 3.10
C ASP A 101 -18.84 18.39 4.45
N PRO A 102 -18.14 19.21 5.25
CA PRO A 102 -17.55 18.77 6.52
C PRO A 102 -18.54 18.24 7.55
N GLN A 103 -19.77 18.79 7.61
CA GLN A 103 -20.80 18.33 8.53
C GLN A 103 -21.34 16.97 8.08
N GLN A 104 -21.52 16.77 6.77
CA GLN A 104 -21.92 15.49 6.22
C GLN A 104 -20.82 14.43 6.40
N ALA A 105 -19.55 14.79 6.23
CA ALA A 105 -18.43 13.90 6.51
C ALA A 105 -18.36 13.51 7.99
N LEU A 106 -18.59 14.46 8.91
CA LEU A 106 -18.68 14.17 10.35
C LEU A 106 -19.82 13.21 10.67
N ASN A 107 -21.00 13.46 10.11
CA ASN A 107 -22.16 12.58 10.26
C ASN A 107 -21.89 11.18 9.71
N TRP A 108 -21.19 11.07 8.57
CA TRP A 108 -20.79 9.80 7.99
C TRP A 108 -19.83 9.03 8.92
N VAL A 109 -18.82 9.69 9.48
CA VAL A 109 -17.88 9.04 10.42
C VAL A 109 -18.59 8.61 11.72
N LEU A 110 -19.47 9.46 12.27
CA LEU A 110 -20.25 9.14 13.47
C LEU A 110 -21.21 7.96 13.27
N THR A 111 -21.70 7.76 12.05
CA THR A 111 -22.64 6.70 11.72
C THR A 111 -21.93 5.39 11.35
N ASN A 112 -20.88 5.47 10.53
CA ASN A 112 -20.31 4.30 9.87
C ASN A 112 -19.01 3.80 10.50
N ILE A 113 -18.34 4.64 11.30
CA ILE A 113 -17.03 4.31 11.89
C ILE A 113 -17.13 4.26 13.41
N LYS A 114 -17.63 5.33 14.03
CA LYS A 114 -17.62 5.51 15.48
C LYS A 114 -18.30 4.38 16.28
N PRO A 115 -19.44 3.79 15.84
CA PRO A 115 -20.10 2.74 16.60
C PRO A 115 -19.30 1.43 16.69
N TYR A 116 -18.39 1.20 15.75
CA TYR A 116 -17.63 -0.04 15.65
C TYR A 116 -16.19 0.10 16.16
N PHE A 117 -15.68 1.32 16.33
CA PHE A 117 -14.32 1.56 16.83
C PHE A 117 -14.33 1.76 18.37
N PRO A 118 -13.42 1.14 19.15
CA PRO A 118 -12.22 0.39 18.71
C PRO A 118 -12.39 -1.13 18.66
N SER A 119 -13.58 -1.69 18.94
CA SER A 119 -13.76 -3.14 18.96
C SER A 119 -13.43 -3.77 17.61
N THR A 120 -13.84 -3.14 16.52
CA THR A 120 -13.41 -3.45 15.16
C THR A 120 -12.20 -2.58 14.81
N ARG A 121 -11.09 -3.21 14.41
CA ARG A 121 -9.82 -2.55 14.10
C ARG A 121 -9.86 -1.86 12.73
N ILE A 122 -10.67 -0.82 12.61
CA ILE A 122 -10.67 0.04 11.42
C ILE A 122 -9.35 0.82 11.43
N THR A 123 -8.53 0.62 10.41
CA THR A 123 -7.19 1.25 10.28
C THR A 123 -7.09 2.19 9.09
N GLY A 124 -8.06 2.13 8.17
CA GLY A 124 -8.09 3.02 7.03
C GLY A 124 -9.48 3.21 6.43
N ILE A 125 -9.66 4.36 5.79
CA ILE A 125 -10.84 4.72 4.99
C ILE A 125 -10.37 5.05 3.57
N ALA A 126 -10.83 4.26 2.60
CA ALA A 126 -10.64 4.52 1.18
C ALA A 126 -11.76 5.44 0.69
N VAL A 127 -11.45 6.67 0.34
CA VAL A 127 -12.44 7.60 -0.23
C VAL A 127 -12.54 7.33 -1.72
N GLY A 128 -13.54 6.56 -2.11
CA GLY A 128 -13.72 6.06 -3.46
C GLY A 128 -12.75 4.94 -3.86
N ASN A 129 -12.98 4.41 -5.06
CA ASN A 129 -12.17 3.38 -5.69
C ASN A 129 -11.98 3.69 -7.18
N GLU A 130 -10.71 3.84 -7.59
CA GLU A 130 -10.26 4.09 -8.96
C GLU A 130 -10.85 5.36 -9.60
N ILE A 131 -11.07 6.40 -8.79
CA ILE A 131 -11.74 7.64 -9.18
C ILE A 131 -11.03 8.36 -10.32
N PHE A 132 -9.69 8.47 -10.28
CA PHE A 132 -8.91 9.17 -11.30
C PHE A 132 -8.97 8.53 -12.69
N THR A 133 -9.43 7.29 -12.79
CA THR A 133 -9.56 6.57 -14.07
C THR A 133 -11.01 6.48 -14.53
N THR A 134 -11.92 7.19 -13.87
CA THR A 134 -13.30 7.37 -14.34
C THR A 134 -13.35 8.46 -15.42
N ASN A 135 -14.45 8.50 -16.18
CA ASN A 135 -14.73 9.59 -17.11
C ASN A 135 -15.57 10.72 -16.47
N ASP A 136 -15.75 10.69 -15.14
CA ASP A 136 -16.58 11.65 -14.40
C ASP A 136 -15.70 12.71 -13.74
N MET A 137 -15.64 13.88 -14.39
CA MET A 137 -14.85 15.01 -13.92
C MET A 137 -15.33 15.55 -12.56
N ASN A 138 -16.61 15.38 -12.21
CA ASN A 138 -17.12 15.80 -10.92
C ASN A 138 -16.61 14.86 -9.82
N LEU A 139 -16.61 13.54 -10.06
CA LEU A 139 -16.03 12.59 -9.10
C LEU A 139 -14.54 12.85 -8.88
N ILE A 140 -13.78 13.09 -9.98
CA ILE A 140 -12.36 13.44 -9.91
C ILE A 140 -12.14 14.73 -9.10
N ALA A 141 -12.95 15.77 -9.33
CA ALA A 141 -12.84 17.03 -8.60
C ALA A 141 -13.21 16.87 -7.11
N ASN A 142 -14.11 15.95 -6.77
CA ASN A 142 -14.63 15.79 -5.41
C ASN A 142 -13.76 14.90 -4.51
N VAL A 143 -12.89 14.03 -5.05
CA VAL A 143 -12.18 13.03 -4.24
C VAL A 143 -11.27 13.65 -3.18
N VAL A 144 -10.46 14.66 -3.53
CA VAL A 144 -9.54 15.30 -2.57
C VAL A 144 -10.32 16.11 -1.51
N PRO A 145 -11.31 16.97 -1.88
CA PRO A 145 -12.17 17.61 -0.88
C PRO A 145 -12.87 16.63 0.06
N ALA A 146 -13.42 15.52 -0.45
CA ALA A 146 -14.04 14.49 0.37
C ALA A 146 -13.04 13.85 1.35
N MET A 147 -11.81 13.58 0.91
CA MET A 147 -10.74 13.09 1.78
C MET A 147 -10.38 14.10 2.89
N VAL A 148 -10.30 15.38 2.56
CA VAL A 148 -10.07 16.46 3.53
C VAL A 148 -11.18 16.51 4.57
N SER A 149 -12.44 16.45 4.15
CA SER A 149 -13.60 16.47 5.05
C SER A 149 -13.67 15.23 5.96
N ILE A 150 -13.41 14.03 5.44
CA ILE A 150 -13.32 12.81 6.25
C ILE A 150 -12.17 12.88 7.26
N HIS A 151 -10.99 13.33 6.83
CA HIS A 151 -9.87 13.50 7.76
C HIS A 151 -10.16 14.53 8.84
N GLY A 152 -10.78 15.66 8.47
CA GLY A 152 -11.23 16.68 9.42
C GLY A 152 -12.19 16.12 10.48
N ALA A 153 -13.15 15.28 10.07
CA ALA A 153 -14.04 14.57 10.98
C ALA A 153 -13.28 13.63 11.94
N LEU A 154 -12.29 12.88 11.43
CA LEU A 154 -11.46 12.02 12.27
C LEU A 154 -10.65 12.82 13.28
N VAL A 155 -10.08 13.96 12.89
CA VAL A 155 -9.34 14.86 13.80
C VAL A 155 -10.26 15.38 14.90
N GLN A 156 -11.46 15.84 14.56
CA GLN A 156 -12.46 16.31 15.55
C GLN A 156 -12.82 15.23 16.58
N LEU A 157 -12.83 13.96 16.17
CA LEU A 157 -13.14 12.82 17.02
C LEU A 157 -11.91 12.18 17.70
N GLY A 158 -10.71 12.70 17.46
CA GLY A 158 -9.44 12.17 17.98
C GLY A 158 -9.04 10.80 17.41
N LEU A 159 -9.46 10.49 16.18
CA LEU A 159 -9.27 9.19 15.51
C LEU A 159 -8.21 9.19 14.41
N ASP A 160 -7.68 10.35 14.03
CA ASP A 160 -6.75 10.55 12.90
C ASP A 160 -5.37 9.88 13.08
N SER A 161 -4.98 9.66 14.33
CA SER A 161 -3.77 8.90 14.67
C SER A 161 -3.93 7.39 14.45
N PHE A 162 -5.18 6.88 14.46
CA PHE A 162 -5.50 5.46 14.32
C PHE A 162 -5.97 5.08 12.92
N ILE A 163 -6.71 5.97 12.24
CA ILE A 163 -7.36 5.71 10.96
C ILE A 163 -6.75 6.60 9.88
N LYS A 164 -6.13 5.99 8.87
CA LYS A 164 -5.56 6.71 7.71
C LYS A 164 -6.57 6.87 6.58
N VAL A 165 -6.54 8.03 5.93
CA VAL A 165 -7.43 8.35 4.80
C VAL A 165 -6.60 8.38 3.53
N SER A 166 -7.04 7.67 2.50
CA SER A 166 -6.44 7.68 1.16
C SER A 166 -7.51 7.32 0.13
N THR A 167 -7.16 7.25 -1.15
CA THR A 167 -8.03 6.70 -2.21
C THR A 167 -7.29 5.59 -2.94
N ALA A 168 -8.01 4.54 -3.34
CA ALA A 168 -7.43 3.42 -4.07
C ALA A 168 -7.32 3.77 -5.56
N ASN A 169 -6.12 3.72 -6.12
CA ASN A 169 -5.83 4.16 -7.48
C ASN A 169 -5.58 2.97 -8.40
N SER A 170 -6.02 3.05 -9.65
CA SER A 170 -5.56 2.12 -10.70
C SER A 170 -4.18 2.57 -11.21
N LEU A 171 -3.37 1.66 -11.74
CA LEU A 171 -2.12 2.02 -12.43
C LEU A 171 -2.34 2.87 -13.68
N ALA A 172 -3.56 2.88 -14.23
CA ALA A 172 -3.91 3.71 -15.40
C ALA A 172 -3.92 5.23 -15.12
N VAL A 173 -3.56 5.66 -13.91
CA VAL A 173 -3.21 7.06 -13.59
C VAL A 173 -1.84 7.46 -14.15
N LEU A 174 -0.98 6.49 -14.47
CA LEU A 174 0.32 6.71 -15.09
C LEU A 174 0.17 6.94 -16.60
N GLU A 175 0.98 7.83 -17.13
CA GLU A 175 1.18 8.02 -18.57
C GLU A 175 2.40 7.25 -19.04
N ASN A 176 3.52 7.41 -18.33
CA ASN A 176 4.73 6.62 -18.55
C ASN A 176 4.92 5.65 -17.38
N SER A 177 5.19 4.39 -17.69
CA SER A 177 5.50 3.34 -16.70
C SER A 177 6.65 2.42 -17.12
N TYR A 178 7.22 2.64 -18.31
CA TYR A 178 8.35 1.85 -18.82
C TYR A 178 9.43 2.77 -19.46
N PRO A 179 10.72 2.63 -19.08
CA PRO A 179 11.16 1.87 -17.90
C PRO A 179 10.60 2.49 -16.60
N PRO A 180 10.58 1.78 -15.46
CA PRO A 180 9.99 2.30 -14.21
C PRO A 180 10.49 3.69 -13.80
N SER A 181 11.78 4.00 -14.01
CA SER A 181 12.35 5.33 -13.74
C SER A 181 11.76 6.46 -14.57
N ALA A 182 11.13 6.14 -15.70
CA ALA A 182 10.41 7.10 -16.54
C ALA A 182 8.99 7.39 -16.02
N GLY A 183 8.58 6.75 -14.91
CA GLY A 183 7.31 6.95 -14.23
C GLY A 183 6.82 8.40 -14.22
N SER A 184 5.62 8.63 -14.74
CA SER A 184 4.93 9.92 -14.66
C SER A 184 3.42 9.72 -14.64
N PHE A 185 2.71 10.56 -13.87
CA PHE A 185 1.25 10.66 -13.97
C PHE A 185 0.84 11.32 -15.28
N LYS A 186 -0.41 11.07 -15.71
CA LYS A 186 -1.01 11.71 -16.88
C LYS A 186 -1.05 13.22 -16.77
N GLY A 187 -0.72 13.90 -17.85
CA GLY A 187 -0.65 15.37 -17.92
C GLY A 187 -1.91 16.06 -17.41
N GLU A 188 -3.08 15.59 -17.82
CA GLU A 188 -4.39 16.12 -17.41
C GLU A 188 -4.69 15.92 -15.92
N MET A 189 -4.02 14.97 -15.25
CA MET A 189 -4.22 14.65 -13.84
C MET A 189 -3.26 15.39 -12.91
N VAL A 190 -2.20 16.03 -13.43
CA VAL A 190 -1.12 16.63 -12.62
C VAL A 190 -1.66 17.58 -11.54
N GLY A 191 -2.66 18.41 -11.88
CA GLY A 191 -3.27 19.35 -10.95
C GLY A 191 -3.91 18.66 -9.73
N ILE A 192 -4.82 17.73 -9.96
CA ILE A 192 -5.52 17.02 -8.88
C ILE A 192 -4.61 16.01 -8.16
N MET A 193 -3.69 15.37 -8.89
CA MET A 193 -2.70 14.45 -8.31
C MET A 193 -1.76 15.19 -7.35
N SER A 194 -1.36 16.42 -7.68
CA SER A 194 -0.55 17.26 -6.77
C SER A 194 -1.29 17.53 -5.45
N GLN A 195 -2.58 17.86 -5.51
CA GLN A 195 -3.41 18.07 -4.32
C GLN A 195 -3.55 16.79 -3.49
N PHE A 196 -3.76 15.64 -4.14
CA PHE A 196 -3.82 14.34 -3.49
C PHE A 196 -2.51 13.97 -2.80
N LEU A 197 -1.37 14.09 -3.49
CA LEU A 197 -0.06 13.80 -2.93
C LEU A 197 0.30 14.74 -1.78
N GLN A 198 -0.06 16.01 -1.88
CA GLN A 198 0.11 16.97 -0.78
C GLN A 198 -0.71 16.58 0.44
N PHE A 199 -1.96 16.14 0.26
CA PHE A 199 -2.78 15.62 1.35
C PHE A 199 -2.14 14.39 2.01
N LEU A 200 -1.69 13.41 1.22
CA LEU A 200 -1.04 12.20 1.75
C LEU A 200 0.22 12.54 2.54
N TYR A 201 1.05 13.44 2.00
CA TYR A 201 2.27 13.89 2.66
C TYR A 201 1.97 14.56 4.01
N SER A 202 1.02 15.51 4.04
CA SER A 202 0.66 16.24 5.26
C SER A 202 0.04 15.35 6.35
N THR A 203 -0.71 14.31 5.95
CA THR A 203 -1.41 13.39 6.88
C THR A 203 -0.61 12.13 7.20
N LYS A 204 0.56 11.96 6.58
CA LYS A 204 1.39 10.74 6.62
C LYS A 204 0.58 9.50 6.24
N ALA A 205 -0.33 9.66 5.28
CA ALA A 205 -1.14 8.57 4.74
C ALA A 205 -0.43 7.92 3.54
N PRO A 206 -0.59 6.60 3.35
CA PRO A 206 0.00 5.90 2.21
C PRO A 206 -0.75 6.18 0.90
N PHE A 207 -0.04 6.12 -0.21
CA PHE A 207 -0.62 6.01 -1.54
C PHE A 207 -1.12 4.58 -1.75
N TRP A 208 -2.40 4.43 -2.05
CA TRP A 208 -3.01 3.13 -2.30
C TRP A 208 -3.12 2.83 -3.79
N ILE A 209 -2.52 1.72 -4.23
CA ILE A 209 -2.47 1.32 -5.64
C ILE A 209 -3.04 -0.09 -5.84
N ASN A 210 -3.91 -0.23 -6.83
CA ASN A 210 -4.39 -1.48 -7.38
C ASN A 210 -3.50 -1.85 -8.57
N ALA A 211 -2.53 -2.74 -8.33
CA ALA A 211 -1.63 -3.22 -9.37
C ALA A 211 -2.08 -4.57 -9.90
N TYR A 212 -2.22 -4.66 -11.23
CA TYR A 212 -2.66 -5.85 -11.93
C TYR A 212 -1.72 -6.15 -13.12
N PRO A 213 -0.59 -6.83 -12.87
CA PRO A 213 0.28 -7.32 -13.95
C PRO A 213 -0.45 -8.11 -15.05
N TYR A 214 -1.54 -8.79 -14.68
CA TYR A 214 -2.40 -9.52 -15.62
C TYR A 214 -2.88 -8.68 -16.80
N PHE A 215 -3.30 -7.42 -16.59
CA PHE A 215 -3.83 -6.61 -17.69
C PHE A 215 -2.75 -6.28 -18.73
N ALA A 216 -1.53 -5.97 -18.29
CA ALA A 216 -0.41 -5.77 -19.20
C ALA A 216 -0.09 -7.03 -20.04
N TYR A 217 -0.16 -8.22 -19.43
CA TYR A 217 -0.01 -9.49 -20.16
C TYR A 217 -1.16 -9.73 -21.15
N LYS A 218 -2.40 -9.48 -20.73
CA LYS A 218 -3.59 -9.65 -21.57
C LYS A 218 -3.54 -8.74 -22.79
N ASP A 219 -3.08 -7.51 -22.63
CA ASP A 219 -3.08 -6.49 -23.68
C ASP A 219 -1.96 -6.71 -24.71
N ASP A 220 -0.78 -7.17 -24.29
CA ASP A 220 0.34 -7.49 -25.21
C ASP A 220 1.12 -8.75 -24.76
N PRO A 221 0.55 -9.95 -24.94
CA PRO A 221 1.18 -11.21 -24.50
C PRO A 221 2.45 -11.56 -25.29
N ASN A 222 2.69 -10.89 -26.43
CA ASN A 222 3.90 -11.08 -27.23
C ASN A 222 5.10 -10.31 -26.66
N LYS A 223 4.86 -9.17 -25.99
CA LYS A 223 5.92 -8.37 -25.36
C LYS A 223 6.01 -8.57 -23.86
N VAL A 224 4.89 -8.87 -23.20
CA VAL A 224 4.83 -9.11 -21.77
C VAL A 224 4.88 -10.61 -21.51
N SER A 225 5.96 -11.09 -20.89
CA SER A 225 6.10 -12.51 -20.56
C SER A 225 5.13 -12.95 -19.46
N LEU A 226 4.48 -14.09 -19.66
CA LEU A 226 3.68 -14.73 -18.61
C LEU A 226 4.51 -15.01 -17.34
N ASN A 227 5.78 -15.40 -17.50
CA ASN A 227 6.64 -15.68 -16.35
C ASN A 227 6.96 -14.42 -15.53
N TYR A 228 7.08 -13.28 -16.21
CA TYR A 228 7.35 -11.99 -15.59
C TYR A 228 6.16 -11.49 -14.74
N VAL A 229 4.93 -11.73 -15.19
CA VAL A 229 3.72 -11.37 -14.43
C VAL A 229 3.36 -12.39 -13.33
N LEU A 230 3.82 -13.64 -13.45
CA LEU A 230 3.59 -14.73 -12.49
C LEU A 230 4.67 -14.88 -11.40
N PHE A 231 5.68 -14.00 -11.36
CA PHE A 231 6.84 -14.15 -10.46
C PHE A 231 7.56 -15.50 -10.65
N ASN A 232 7.52 -16.05 -11.86
CA ASN A 232 8.28 -17.24 -12.23
C ASN A 232 9.69 -16.84 -12.68
N PRO A 233 10.67 -17.76 -12.62
CA PRO A 233 12.00 -17.49 -13.17
C PRO A 233 11.90 -16.97 -14.61
N ASN A 234 12.48 -15.80 -14.85
CA ASN A 234 12.52 -15.13 -16.14
C ASN A 234 13.75 -14.19 -16.19
N PRO A 235 14.16 -13.70 -17.38
CA PRO A 235 15.29 -12.78 -17.49
C PRO A 235 15.09 -11.43 -16.79
N GLY A 236 13.87 -11.06 -16.40
CA GLY A 236 13.54 -9.77 -15.83
C GLY A 236 13.71 -8.62 -16.82
N MET A 237 13.78 -7.41 -16.28
CA MET A 237 14.23 -6.22 -17.01
C MET A 237 15.16 -5.37 -16.15
N ASP A 238 16.17 -4.79 -16.77
CA ASP A 238 17.04 -3.80 -16.14
C ASP A 238 16.58 -2.40 -16.53
N ASP A 239 16.33 -1.56 -15.53
CA ASP A 239 16.04 -0.16 -15.79
C ASP A 239 17.31 0.56 -16.24
N PRO A 240 17.33 1.15 -17.45
CA PRO A 240 18.56 1.63 -18.07
C PRO A 240 19.16 2.84 -17.35
N PHE A 241 18.38 3.57 -16.55
CA PHE A 241 18.83 4.78 -15.86
C PHE A 241 19.24 4.49 -14.42
N THR A 242 18.41 3.73 -13.69
CA THR A 242 18.63 3.45 -12.27
C THR A 242 19.48 2.20 -12.02
N LYS A 243 19.61 1.34 -13.03
CA LYS A 243 20.26 0.01 -12.95
C LYS A 243 19.58 -0.95 -11.99
N LEU A 244 18.34 -0.66 -11.60
CA LEU A 244 17.52 -1.59 -10.82
C LEU A 244 17.04 -2.74 -11.71
N HIS A 245 17.18 -3.96 -11.20
CA HIS A 245 16.69 -5.17 -11.84
C HIS A 245 15.30 -5.52 -11.31
N TYR A 246 14.34 -5.68 -12.20
CA TYR A 246 12.99 -6.14 -11.88
C TYR A 246 12.80 -7.54 -12.45
N ASP A 247 12.74 -8.53 -11.55
CA ASP A 247 12.47 -9.93 -11.90
C ASP A 247 10.96 -10.24 -11.97
N ASN A 248 10.10 -9.27 -11.65
CA ASN A 248 8.65 -9.36 -11.77
C ASN A 248 8.01 -7.99 -12.06
N MET A 249 6.87 -8.01 -12.76
CA MET A 249 6.18 -6.80 -13.18
C MET A 249 5.58 -6.00 -12.02
N MET A 250 5.19 -6.66 -10.92
CA MET A 250 4.57 -5.97 -9.80
C MET A 250 5.54 -4.97 -9.16
N TYR A 251 6.81 -5.33 -8.99
CA TYR A 251 7.83 -4.41 -8.49
C TYR A 251 8.08 -3.25 -9.47
N ALA A 252 8.15 -3.53 -10.77
CA ALA A 252 8.30 -2.50 -11.79
C ALA A 252 7.13 -1.50 -11.78
N GLN A 253 5.90 -1.99 -11.62
CA GLN A 253 4.70 -1.15 -11.55
C GLN A 253 4.67 -0.27 -10.29
N VAL A 254 5.09 -0.78 -9.13
CA VAL A 254 5.18 0.03 -7.90
C VAL A 254 6.23 1.11 -8.03
N ASP A 255 7.43 0.76 -8.50
CA ASP A 255 8.50 1.73 -8.63
C ASP A 255 8.15 2.79 -9.67
N ALA A 256 7.42 2.46 -10.74
CA ALA A 256 6.90 3.46 -11.67
C ALA A 256 6.02 4.52 -10.97
N VAL A 257 5.18 4.12 -10.01
CA VAL A 257 4.39 5.07 -9.20
C VAL A 257 5.29 5.88 -8.27
N ILE A 258 6.28 5.26 -7.64
CA ILE A 258 7.25 5.95 -6.76
C ILE A 258 8.01 7.02 -7.55
N PHE A 259 8.51 6.69 -8.74
CA PHE A 259 9.20 7.63 -9.62
C PHE A 259 8.26 8.74 -10.10
N ALA A 260 7.00 8.43 -10.40
CA ALA A 260 6.01 9.44 -10.76
C ALA A 260 5.75 10.46 -9.63
N MET A 261 5.63 9.99 -8.38
CA MET A 261 5.49 10.87 -7.20
C MET A 261 6.76 11.70 -6.96
N ALA A 262 7.93 11.07 -7.04
CA ALA A 262 9.22 11.76 -6.87
C ALA A 262 9.43 12.86 -7.91
N ARG A 263 9.01 12.63 -9.16
CA ARG A 263 9.04 13.62 -10.25
C ARG A 263 8.14 14.82 -9.97
N MET A 264 7.06 14.64 -9.22
CA MET A 264 6.21 15.74 -8.74
C MET A 264 6.74 16.42 -7.47
N GLY A 265 7.92 16.03 -6.98
CA GLY A 265 8.53 16.58 -5.76
C GLY A 265 8.12 15.88 -4.47
N PHE A 266 7.30 14.83 -4.54
CA PHE A 266 6.82 14.09 -3.38
C PHE A 266 7.68 12.85 -3.12
N ASN A 267 8.71 13.03 -2.30
CA ASN A 267 9.54 11.93 -1.80
C ASN A 267 9.02 11.42 -0.45
N GLY A 268 9.06 10.12 -0.21
CA GLY A 268 8.78 9.52 1.09
C GLY A 268 7.31 9.24 1.42
N ILE A 269 6.38 9.43 0.47
CA ILE A 269 5.02 8.87 0.60
C ILE A 269 5.10 7.35 0.45
N GLU A 270 4.63 6.62 1.46
CA GLU A 270 4.60 5.16 1.44
C GLU A 270 3.59 4.66 0.39
N VAL A 271 3.98 3.71 -0.46
CA VAL A 271 3.04 3.02 -1.38
C VAL A 271 2.59 1.71 -0.73
N ARG A 272 1.27 1.48 -0.65
CA ARG A 272 0.68 0.22 -0.19
C ARG A 272 -0.34 -0.29 -1.19
N PHE A 273 -0.51 -1.60 -1.25
CA PHE A 273 -1.65 -2.18 -1.96
C PHE A 273 -2.83 -2.31 -1.00
N PRO A 274 -4.04 -1.86 -1.37
CA PRO A 274 -5.24 -2.10 -0.57
C PRO A 274 -5.49 -3.59 -0.30
N LYS A 275 -5.08 -4.43 -1.26
CA LYS A 275 -5.14 -5.89 -1.16
C LYS A 275 -3.94 -6.51 -0.44
N LEU A 276 -2.79 -5.84 -0.35
CA LEU A 276 -1.55 -6.41 0.19
C LEU A 276 -0.89 -5.35 1.07
N GLY A 277 -1.20 -5.36 2.37
CA GLY A 277 -0.70 -4.40 3.35
C GLY A 277 0.80 -4.50 3.66
N GLY A 278 1.67 -4.64 2.66
CA GLY A 278 3.12 -4.61 2.84
C GLY A 278 3.65 -3.18 2.97
N HIS A 279 4.59 -2.98 3.89
CA HIS A 279 5.46 -1.82 3.88
C HIS A 279 6.52 -2.03 2.79
N GLN A 280 6.61 -1.15 1.80
CA GLN A 280 7.81 -1.03 0.98
C GLN A 280 8.53 0.27 1.35
N LYS A 281 9.37 0.18 2.39
CA LYS A 281 10.51 1.08 2.50
C LYS A 281 11.59 0.46 1.63
N VAL A 282 11.94 1.12 0.53
CA VAL A 282 12.90 0.68 -0.49
C VAL A 282 14.12 -0.01 0.14
N MET A 283 14.16 -1.34 0.03
CA MET A 283 15.37 -2.13 -0.08
C MET A 283 15.00 -3.50 -0.64
N LEU A 284 15.40 -3.75 -1.89
CA LEU A 284 15.23 -5.01 -2.62
C LEU A 284 15.83 -6.17 -1.83
N THR A 285 15.01 -7.08 -1.30
CA THR A 285 15.48 -8.43 -0.98
C THR A 285 14.44 -9.49 -1.33
N LYS A 286 14.95 -10.52 -2.00
CA LYS A 286 14.28 -11.71 -2.50
C LYS A 286 13.63 -12.49 -1.36
N SER A 287 12.30 -12.50 -1.27
CA SER A 287 11.50 -13.72 -1.03
C SER A 287 10.02 -13.38 -0.82
N ALA A 288 9.21 -13.57 -1.85
CA ALA A 288 7.76 -13.63 -1.71
C ALA A 288 7.20 -14.80 -2.54
N GLN A 289 7.64 -16.02 -2.22
CA GLN A 289 7.08 -17.24 -2.84
C GLN A 289 5.58 -17.50 -2.55
N PRO A 290 4.92 -17.03 -1.46
CA PRO A 290 3.48 -17.27 -1.31
C PRO A 290 2.60 -16.32 -2.15
N LEU A 291 3.17 -15.35 -2.86
CA LEU A 291 2.41 -14.34 -3.63
C LEU A 291 1.82 -14.86 -4.95
N LYS A 292 2.26 -16.03 -5.43
CA LYS A 292 1.94 -16.54 -6.78
C LYS A 292 0.47 -16.84 -7.01
N MET A 293 -0.27 -17.25 -5.97
CA MET A 293 -1.65 -17.70 -6.12
C MET A 293 -2.68 -16.59 -5.85
N LEU A 294 -2.34 -15.61 -5.01
CA LEU A 294 -3.30 -14.58 -4.61
C LEU A 294 -3.54 -13.53 -5.69
N LEU A 295 -2.55 -13.27 -6.58
CA LEU A 295 -2.75 -12.38 -7.73
C LEU A 295 -3.76 -12.92 -8.75
N PHE A 296 -3.89 -14.23 -8.89
CA PHE A 296 -4.80 -14.84 -9.87
C PHE A 296 -6.26 -14.88 -9.40
N ILE A 297 -6.50 -15.06 -8.10
CA ILE A 297 -7.86 -15.35 -7.60
C ILE A 297 -8.79 -14.12 -7.60
N THR A 298 -8.29 -12.89 -7.45
CA THR A 298 -9.18 -11.69 -7.47
C THR A 298 -9.32 -11.05 -8.84
N THR A 299 -8.82 -11.66 -9.91
CA THR A 299 -9.04 -11.19 -11.28
C THR A 299 -10.10 -12.04 -12.01
N ILE A 300 -10.65 -13.06 -11.33
CA ILE A 300 -11.62 -14.02 -11.88
C ILE A 300 -12.93 -14.05 -11.06
N CYS A 301 -13.21 -13.03 -10.23
CA CYS A 301 -14.54 -12.84 -9.64
C CYS A 301 -14.97 -11.38 -9.84
#